data_AF-A0A067GHQ0-F1
#
_entry.id   AF-A0A067GHQ0-F1
#
_cell.length_a   1.000
_cell.length_b   1.000
_cell.length_c   1.000
_cell.angle_alpha   90.00
_cell.angle_beta   90.00
_cell.angle_gamma   90.00
#
_symmetry.space_group_name_H-M   'P 1'
#
loop_
_entity.id
_entity.type
_entity.pdbx_description
1 polymer ?
#
loop_
_entity_poly.entity_id
_entity_poly.type
_entity_poly.pdbx_seq_one_letter_code
_entity_poly.pdbx_strand_id
1 'polypeptide(L)'
;MSAIRGEGLYRGPIQIQSNALAALEAIDLDVAEEVMRAGCVTGDRINGLVDGISGSWYIKFDTFTPAAEKGLPVTRVISRMTLQQILAHAVGNDIILNDSNVIDFMDHGDKVSVMLENGQCYAGDVLVGADGIWSK
;
A
#
# COMPACT_ATOMS: atom_id res chain seq x y z
N MET A 1 20.80 -14.18 1.99
CA MET A 1 20.60 -14.05 3.45
C MET A 1 21.43 -12.87 3.94
N SER A 2 20.79 -11.72 4.16
CA SER A 2 21.39 -10.59 4.86
C SER A 2 20.48 -10.26 6.03
N ALA A 3 20.97 -10.61 7.22
CA ALA A 3 20.32 -10.45 8.49
C ALA A 3 20.68 -9.08 9.06
N ILE A 4 19.90 -8.07 8.70
CA ILE A 4 19.83 -6.83 9.48
C ILE A 4 18.35 -6.56 9.68
N ARG A 5 17.84 -6.89 10.89
CA ARG A 5 16.46 -6.69 11.37
C ARG A 5 15.39 -7.49 10.62
N GLY A 6 14.89 -8.58 11.23
CA GLY A 6 13.56 -9.25 11.08
C GLY A 6 12.66 -9.16 9.82
N GLU A 7 13.09 -8.62 8.69
CA GLU A 7 12.24 -8.10 7.62
C GLU A 7 12.12 -9.05 6.41
N GLY A 8 12.77 -10.21 6.48
CA GLY A 8 12.91 -11.11 5.32
C GLY A 8 11.83 -12.18 5.16
N LEU A 9 11.04 -12.50 6.19
CA LEU A 9 10.04 -13.58 6.09
C LEU A 9 8.59 -13.15 6.41
N TYR A 10 8.42 -12.06 7.15
CA TYR A 10 7.11 -11.55 7.55
C TYR A 10 7.14 -10.02 7.49
N ARG A 11 7.01 -9.44 6.30
CA ARG A 11 6.69 -8.00 6.20
C ARG A 11 5.32 -7.84 6.85
N GLY A 12 5.34 -7.44 8.13
CA GLY A 12 4.20 -7.46 9.03
C GLY A 12 2.95 -6.78 8.47
N PRO A 13 1.80 -6.99 9.12
CA PRO A 13 0.54 -6.51 8.61
C PRO A 13 0.49 -4.97 8.55
N ILE A 14 -0.36 -4.47 7.66
CA ILE A 14 -0.75 -3.06 7.57
C ILE A 14 -2.25 -2.95 7.77
N GLN A 15 -2.68 -1.89 8.46
CA GLN A 15 -4.09 -1.55 8.56
C GLN A 15 -4.49 -0.64 7.40
N ILE A 16 -5.58 -0.97 6.72
CA ILE A 16 -6.20 -0.15 5.68
C ILE A 16 -7.54 0.35 6.25
N GLN A 17 -7.61 1.66 6.47
CA GLN A 17 -8.80 2.32 7.00
C GLN A 17 -9.93 2.38 5.96
N SER A 18 -11.14 2.60 6.45
CA SER A 18 -12.37 2.65 5.65
C SER A 18 -12.31 3.59 4.45
N ASN A 19 -11.70 4.76 4.59
CA ASN A 19 -11.53 5.72 3.50
C ASN A 19 -10.56 5.22 2.42
N ALA A 20 -9.49 4.53 2.81
CA ALA A 20 -8.52 3.98 1.86
C ALA A 20 -9.09 2.78 1.10
N LEU A 21 -9.90 1.94 1.77
CA LEU A 21 -10.64 0.87 1.09
C LEU A 21 -11.68 1.43 0.11
N ALA A 22 -12.43 2.47 0.50
CA ALA A 22 -13.37 3.14 -0.40
C ALA A 22 -12.67 3.79 -1.61
N ALA A 23 -11.48 4.36 -1.41
CA ALA A 23 -10.67 4.87 -2.51
C ALA A 23 -10.23 3.74 -3.46
N LEU A 24 -9.87 2.57 -2.92
CA LEU A 24 -9.54 1.41 -3.73
C LEU A 24 -10.75 0.89 -4.51
N GLU A 25 -11.93 0.79 -3.89
CA GLU A 25 -13.19 0.42 -4.57
C GLU A 25 -13.54 1.36 -5.72
N ALA A 26 -13.29 2.65 -5.55
CA ALA A 26 -13.53 3.65 -6.59
C ALA A 26 -12.54 3.57 -7.76
N ILE A 27 -11.32 3.08 -7.51
CA ILE A 27 -10.28 2.88 -8.54
C ILE A 27 -10.53 1.56 -9.27
N ASP A 28 -10.71 0.48 -8.52
CA ASP A 28 -10.89 -0.88 -9.02
C ASP A 28 -11.64 -1.73 -7.97
N LEU A 29 -12.90 -2.03 -8.28
CA LEU A 29 -13.80 -2.76 -7.37
C LEU A 29 -13.32 -4.20 -7.12
N ASP A 30 -12.87 -4.90 -8.16
CA ASP A 30 -12.48 -6.31 -8.06
C ASP A 30 -11.23 -6.46 -7.18
N VAL A 31 -10.28 -5.54 -7.35
CA VAL A 31 -9.08 -5.44 -6.51
C VAL A 31 -9.44 -5.12 -5.06
N ALA A 32 -10.36 -4.19 -4.84
CA ALA A 32 -10.81 -3.84 -3.50
C ALA A 32 -11.50 -5.02 -2.79
N GLU A 33 -12.36 -5.75 -3.49
CA GLU A 33 -13.00 -6.97 -2.99
C GLU A 33 -11.97 -8.03 -2.62
N GLU A 34 -10.93 -8.23 -3.44
CA GLU A 34 -9.85 -9.16 -3.14
C GLU A 34 -9.03 -8.75 -1.91
N VAL A 35 -8.69 -7.47 -1.77
CA VAL A 35 -8.03 -6.94 -0.57
C VAL A 35 -8.90 -7.12 0.66
N MET A 36 -10.21 -6.84 0.56
CA MET A 36 -11.15 -7.01 1.68
C MET A 36 -11.34 -8.48 2.07
N ARG A 37 -11.31 -9.40 1.09
CA ARG A 37 -11.39 -10.85 1.29
C ARG A 37 -10.14 -11.42 1.94
N ALA A 38 -8.96 -10.93 1.56
CA ALA A 38 -7.68 -11.36 2.12
C ALA A 38 -7.37 -10.72 3.49
N GLY A 39 -7.98 -9.57 3.79
CA GLY A 39 -7.80 -8.84 5.05
C GLY A 39 -8.66 -9.38 6.20
N CYS A 40 -8.13 -9.29 7.41
CA CYS A 40 -8.87 -9.54 8.64
C CYS A 40 -9.70 -8.31 9.02
N VAL A 41 -10.98 -8.49 9.36
CA VAL A 41 -11.80 -7.42 9.91
C VAL A 41 -11.30 -7.06 11.30
N THR A 42 -10.96 -5.79 11.48
CA THR A 42 -10.57 -5.22 12.78
C THR A 42 -11.43 -4.04 13.18
N GLY A 43 -12.13 -3.42 12.22
CA GLY A 43 -13.00 -2.30 12.51
C GLY A 43 -14.18 -2.64 13.44
N ASP A 44 -14.52 -3.92 13.56
CA ASP A 44 -15.57 -4.49 14.42
C ASP A 44 -15.07 -4.90 15.83
N ARG A 45 -13.78 -4.71 16.11
CA ARG A 45 -13.18 -5.04 17.41
C ARG A 45 -13.17 -3.83 18.35
N ILE A 46 -12.77 -4.08 19.60
CA ILE A 46 -12.44 -2.99 20.52
C ILE A 46 -11.14 -2.35 20.05
N ASN A 47 -11.26 -1.12 19.55
CA ASN A 47 -10.13 -0.30 19.13
C ASN A 47 -9.87 0.79 20.16
N GLY A 48 -8.61 1.17 20.37
CA GLY A 48 -8.24 2.09 21.43
C GLY A 48 -6.75 2.21 21.67
N LEU A 49 -6.38 3.04 22.63
CA LEU A 49 -5.02 3.14 23.15
C LEU A 49 -4.97 2.48 24.53
N VAL A 50 -3.98 1.61 24.73
CA VAL A 50 -3.77 0.86 25.97
C VAL A 50 -2.40 1.22 26.53
N ASP A 51 -2.31 1.36 27.85
CA ASP A 51 -1.05 1.45 28.55
C ASP A 51 -0.29 0.12 28.46
N GLY A 52 0.88 0.15 27.82
CA GLY A 52 1.71 -1.05 27.64
C GLY A 52 2.27 -1.64 28.94
N ILE A 53 2.22 -0.90 30.06
CA ILE A 53 2.70 -1.39 31.37
C ILE A 53 1.54 -1.98 32.18
N SER A 54 0.48 -1.20 32.43
CA SER A 54 -0.63 -1.65 33.28
C SER A 54 -1.71 -2.44 32.55
N GLY A 55 -1.77 -2.38 31.21
CA GLY A 55 -2.87 -2.92 30.42
C GLY A 55 -4.17 -2.10 30.53
N SER A 56 -4.14 -0.95 31.21
CA SER A 56 -5.31 -0.07 31.35
C SER A 56 -5.60 0.66 30.04
N TRP A 57 -6.89 0.78 29.68
CA TRP A 57 -7.29 1.57 28.52
C TRP A 57 -7.17 3.06 28.83
N TYR A 58 -6.47 3.81 27.97
CA TYR A 58 -6.52 5.27 27.99
C TYR A 58 -7.81 5.77 27.33
N ILE A 59 -8.13 5.20 26.17
CA ILE A 59 -9.32 5.54 25.40
C ILE A 59 -9.71 4.37 24.51
N LYS A 60 -11.00 4.21 24.26
CA LYS A 60 -11.57 3.32 23.25
C LYS A 60 -12.26 4.17 22.19
N PHE A 61 -12.15 3.77 20.94
CA PHE A 61 -12.81 4.43 19.83
C PHE A 61 -13.55 3.42 18.96
N ASP A 62 -14.70 3.83 18.46
CA ASP A 62 -15.55 3.05 17.57
C ASP A 62 -15.14 3.31 16.12
N THR A 63 -14.63 2.27 15.46
CA THR A 63 -14.24 2.30 14.05
C THR A 63 -15.28 1.67 13.12
N PHE A 64 -16.33 1.05 13.67
CA PHE A 64 -17.36 0.35 12.90
C PHE A 64 -18.50 1.30 12.54
N THR A 65 -19.15 1.90 13.54
CA THR A 65 -20.40 2.65 13.33
C THR A 65 -20.24 3.80 12.33
N PRO A 66 -19.18 4.64 12.41
CA PRO A 66 -19.02 5.73 11.44
C PRO A 66 -18.78 5.25 10.01
N ALA A 67 -18.19 4.07 9.82
CA ALA A 67 -17.99 3.47 8.51
C ALA A 67 -19.31 2.93 7.97
N ALA A 68 -20.03 2.15 8.78
CA ALA A 68 -21.31 1.54 8.42
C ALA A 68 -22.37 2.60 8.06
N GLU A 69 -22.51 3.66 8.87
CA GLU A 69 -23.47 4.75 8.62
C GLU A 69 -23.18 5.51 7.31
N LYS A 70 -21.92 5.53 6.88
CA LYS A 70 -21.49 6.20 5.64
C LYS A 70 -21.42 5.25 4.44
N GLY A 71 -21.79 3.97 4.62
CA GLY A 71 -21.65 2.95 3.58
C GLY A 71 -20.19 2.71 3.16
N LEU A 72 -19.23 2.98 4.04
CA LEU A 72 -17.81 2.74 3.78
C LEU A 72 -17.40 1.32 4.19
N PRO A 73 -16.39 0.73 3.52
CA PRO A 73 -15.84 -0.54 3.95
C PRO A 73 -15.32 -0.50 5.38
N VAL A 74 -15.54 -1.56 6.15
CA VAL A 74 -15.03 -1.64 7.52
C VAL A 74 -13.50 -1.84 7.49
N THR A 75 -12.78 -1.17 8.39
CA THR A 75 -11.31 -1.24 8.46
C THR A 75 -10.79 -2.69 8.48
N ARG A 76 -9.75 -2.95 7.67
CA ARG A 76 -9.10 -4.26 7.52
C ARG A 76 -7.64 -4.19 7.93
N VAL A 77 -7.10 -5.33 8.37
CA VAL A 77 -5.66 -5.55 8.52
C VAL A 77 -5.23 -6.68 7.59
N ILE A 78 -4.24 -6.42 6.75
CA ILE A 78 -3.75 -7.36 5.73
C ILE A 78 -2.23 -7.45 5.75
N SER A 79 -1.67 -8.59 5.35
CA SER A 79 -0.22 -8.70 5.09
C SER A 79 0.21 -7.73 3.99
N ARG A 80 1.30 -6.99 4.21
CA ARG A 80 1.85 -6.09 3.17
C ARG A 80 2.23 -6.83 1.90
N MET A 81 2.73 -8.07 2.02
CA MET A 81 3.09 -8.88 0.85
C MET A 81 1.86 -9.27 0.05
N THR A 82 0.80 -9.71 0.73
CA THR A 82 -0.46 -10.07 0.07
C THR A 82 -1.09 -8.86 -0.62
N LEU A 83 -1.13 -7.71 0.06
CA LEU A 83 -1.59 -6.46 -0.54
C LEU A 83 -0.80 -6.12 -1.81
N GLN A 84 0.54 -6.13 -1.73
CA GLN A 84 1.39 -5.82 -2.87
C GLN A 84 1.20 -6.82 -4.03
N GLN A 85 1.02 -8.11 -3.73
CA GLN A 85 0.77 -9.14 -4.74
C GLN A 85 -0.56 -8.92 -5.46
N ILE A 86 -1.63 -8.62 -4.72
CA ILE A 86 -2.95 -8.33 -5.30
C ILE A 86 -2.84 -7.13 -6.26
N LEU A 87 -2.22 -6.04 -5.80
CA LEU A 87 -2.05 -4.83 -6.61
C LEU A 87 -1.14 -5.08 -7.83
N ALA A 88 -0.06 -5.83 -7.67
CA ALA A 88 0.86 -6.16 -8.77
C ALA A 88 0.19 -7.06 -9.84
N HIS A 89 -0.63 -8.01 -9.41
CA HIS A 89 -1.39 -8.84 -10.35
C HIS A 89 -2.43 -8.03 -11.11
N ALA A 90 -3.09 -7.08 -10.46
CA ALA A 90 -4.10 -6.23 -11.08
C ALA A 90 -3.54 -5.37 -12.21
N VAL A 91 -2.32 -4.83 -12.05
CA VAL A 91 -1.67 -4.03 -13.10
C VAL A 91 -1.09 -4.88 -14.22
N GLY A 92 -0.81 -6.17 -13.99
CA GLY A 92 -0.21 -7.06 -14.98
C GLY A 92 1.31 -7.19 -14.82
N ASN A 93 1.79 -8.44 -14.86
CA ASN A 93 3.20 -8.76 -14.62
C ASN A 93 4.14 -8.28 -15.74
N ASP A 94 3.61 -8.05 -16.94
CA ASP A 94 4.33 -7.53 -18.10
C ASP A 94 4.57 -6.02 -18.04
N ILE A 95 3.84 -5.30 -17.17
CA ILE A 95 4.01 -3.87 -16.95
C ILE A 95 5.09 -3.57 -15.90
N ILE A 96 5.31 -4.50 -14.96
CA ILE A 96 6.27 -4.32 -13.86
C ILE A 96 7.65 -4.83 -14.28
N LEU A 97 8.60 -3.90 -14.43
CA LEU A 97 10.00 -4.21 -14.69
C LEU A 97 10.80 -4.17 -13.38
N ASN A 98 11.29 -5.33 -12.95
CA ASN A 98 12.22 -5.43 -11.83
C ASN A 98 13.65 -5.06 -12.27
N ASP A 99 14.55 -4.88 -11.30
CA ASP A 99 15.96 -4.52 -11.52
C ASP A 99 16.15 -3.30 -12.43
N SER A 100 15.18 -2.38 -12.39
CA SER A 100 15.07 -1.20 -13.25
C SER A 100 15.24 0.09 -12.45
N ASN A 101 16.39 0.22 -11.77
CA ASN A 101 16.70 1.38 -10.94
C ASN A 101 16.89 2.64 -11.80
N VAL A 102 16.06 3.66 -11.57
CA VAL A 102 16.15 4.96 -12.25
C VAL A 102 17.29 5.77 -11.63
N ILE A 103 18.23 6.22 -12.46
CA ILE A 103 19.38 7.01 -12.01
C ILE A 103 19.32 8.48 -12.44
N ASP A 104 18.56 8.80 -13.50
CA ASP A 104 18.40 10.16 -13.99
C ASP A 104 17.14 10.29 -14.85
N PHE A 105 16.66 11.52 -15.03
CA PHE A 105 15.60 11.85 -15.98
C PHE A 105 15.80 13.24 -16.59
N MET A 106 15.28 13.44 -17.80
CA MET A 106 15.35 14.70 -18.54
C MET A 106 13.97 15.06 -19.09
N ASP A 107 13.51 16.25 -18.73
CA ASP A 107 12.30 16.88 -19.27
C ASP A 107 12.63 17.66 -20.55
N HIS A 108 11.97 17.31 -21.64
CA HIS A 108 12.13 17.94 -22.96
C HIS A 108 11.03 18.98 -23.26
N GLY A 109 10.10 19.18 -22.33
CA GLY A 109 8.93 20.06 -22.45
C GLY A 109 7.70 19.39 -23.07
N ASP A 110 7.89 18.41 -23.96
CA ASP A 110 6.82 17.60 -24.56
C ASP A 110 6.81 16.14 -24.09
N LYS A 111 7.88 15.70 -23.43
CA LYS A 111 8.08 14.34 -22.90
C LYS A 111 9.18 14.31 -21.85
N VAL A 112 9.25 13.21 -21.12
CA VAL A 112 10.32 12.89 -20.17
C VAL A 112 11.08 11.66 -20.66
N SER A 113 12.40 11.72 -20.60
CA SER A 113 13.28 10.55 -20.79
C SER A 113 13.82 10.09 -19.44
N VAL A 114 13.86 8.79 -19.21
CA VAL A 114 14.35 8.15 -17.99
C VAL A 114 15.56 7.30 -18.32
N MET A 115 16.64 7.42 -17.55
CA MET A 115 17.83 6.59 -17.66
C MET A 115 17.89 5.60 -16.50
N LEU A 116 18.06 4.33 -16.83
CA LEU A 116 18.24 3.26 -15.86
C LEU A 116 19.73 3.01 -15.59
N GLU A 117 20.04 2.45 -14.42
CA GLU A 117 21.40 2.10 -14.00
C GLU A 117 22.10 1.13 -14.97
N ASN A 118 21.33 0.27 -15.65
CA ASN A 118 21.84 -0.67 -16.65
C ASN A 118 22.11 -0.02 -18.03
N GLY A 119 21.94 1.30 -18.15
CA GLY A 119 22.16 2.08 -19.38
C GLY A 119 20.98 2.10 -20.35
N GLN A 120 19.86 1.44 -20.04
CA GLN A 120 18.65 1.55 -20.85
C GLN A 120 17.97 2.91 -20.68
N CYS A 121 17.35 3.40 -21.74
CA CYS A 121 16.57 4.64 -21.73
C CYS A 121 15.14 4.40 -22.19
N TYR A 122 14.20 5.02 -21.50
CA TYR A 122 12.77 5.00 -21.82
C TYR A 122 12.25 6.42 -21.98
N ALA A 123 11.20 6.62 -22.78
CA ALA A 123 10.54 7.91 -22.95
C ALA A 123 9.04 7.76 -22.69
N GLY A 124 8.43 8.78 -22.09
CA GLY A 124 7.00 8.86 -21.86
C GLY A 124 6.54 10.30 -21.67
N ASP A 125 5.23 10.54 -21.71
CA ASP A 125 4.69 11.89 -21.58
C ASP A 125 4.82 12.43 -20.14
N VAL A 126 4.71 11.56 -19.15
CA VAL A 126 4.78 11.89 -17.71
C VAL A 126 5.62 10.86 -16.97
N LEU A 127 6.43 11.32 -16.01
CA LEU A 127 7.12 10.49 -15.03
C LEU A 127 6.50 10.70 -13.64
N VAL A 128 6.13 9.61 -12.98
CA VAL A 128 5.64 9.63 -11.59
C VAL A 128 6.71 9.03 -10.67
N GLY A 129 7.31 9.87 -9.82
CA GLY A 129 8.24 9.42 -8.77
C GLY A 129 7.49 8.77 -7.61
N ALA A 130 7.45 7.44 -7.60
CA ALA A 130 6.83 6.63 -6.54
C ALA A 130 7.87 5.76 -5.79
N ASP A 131 9.08 6.31 -5.59
CA ASP A 131 10.29 5.64 -5.08
C ASP A 131 10.47 5.73 -3.54
N GLY A 132 9.48 6.29 -2.83
CA GLY A 132 9.35 6.18 -1.39
C GLY A 132 10.09 7.26 -0.58
N ILE A 133 10.38 6.97 0.69
CA ILE A 133 10.83 7.97 1.67
C ILE A 133 12.18 8.62 1.34
N TRP A 134 13.01 7.95 0.54
CA TRP A 134 14.32 8.43 0.11
C TRP A 134 14.30 8.85 -1.36
N SER A 135 13.16 9.40 -1.80
CA SER A 135 12.99 9.94 -3.14
C SER A 135 14.10 10.93 -3.48
N LYS A 136 14.66 10.81 -4.69
CA LYS A 136 15.83 11.56 -5.14
C LYS A 136 15.48 12.84 -5.89
#